data_AF-A0A5M4ALL0-F1
#
_entry.id   AF-A0A5M4ALL0-F1
#
_cell.length_a   1.000
_cell.length_b   1.000
_cell.length_c   1.000
_cell.angle_alpha   90.00
_cell.angle_beta   90.00
_cell.angle_gamma   90.00
#
_symmetry.space_group_name_H-M   'P 1'
#
loop_
_entity.id
_entity.type
_entity.pdbx_description
1 polymer ?
#
loop_
_entity_poly.entity_id
_entity_poly.type
_entity_poly.pdbx_seq_one_letter_code
_entity_poly.pdbx_strand_id
1 'polypeptide(L)' 'MKRKEIDGKLGHISQLIGEQRFGEALNALNELEKDEECTEVKILRIQLENILRYQNLDIYANTNLFMDPWLE' A
#
# COMPACT_ATOMS: atom_id res chain seq x y z
N MET A 1 22.49 -16.42 -5.09
CA MET A 1 22.34 -15.16 -5.85
C MET A 1 20.94 -14.57 -5.71
N LYS A 2 19.86 -15.33 -6.00
CA LYS A 2 18.46 -14.84 -5.90
C LYS A 2 18.06 -14.15 -4.59
N ARG A 3 18.45 -14.70 -3.44
CA ARG A 3 18.06 -14.14 -2.12
C ARG A 3 18.54 -12.69 -1.91
N LYS A 4 19.76 -12.36 -2.38
CA LYS A 4 20.34 -11.02 -2.30
C LYS A 4 19.62 -10.00 -3.20
N GLU A 5 19.02 -10.49 -4.29
CA GLU A 5 18.23 -9.68 -5.22
C GLU A 5 16.84 -9.39 -4.64
N ILE A 6 16.22 -10.40 -4.00
CA ILE A 6 14.96 -10.24 -3.25
C ILE A 6 15.14 -9.24 -2.12
N ASP A 7 16.22 -9.35 -1.33
CA ASP A 7 16.52 -8.41 -0.24
C ASP A 7 16.68 -6.97 -0.77
N GLY A 8 17.29 -6.81 -1.95
CA GLY A 8 17.40 -5.51 -2.63
C GLY A 8 16.04 -4.95 -3.06
N LYS A 9 15.19 -5.79 -3.67
CA LYS A 9 13.82 -5.42 -4.06
C LYS A 9 12.98 -5.04 -2.83
N LEU A 10 13.08 -5.79 -1.73
CA LEU A 10 12.40 -5.49 -0.46
C LEU A 10 12.89 -4.18 0.17
N GLY A 11 14.19 -3.88 0.10
CA GLY A 11 14.74 -2.59 0.53
C GLY A 11 14.13 -1.42 -0.24
N HIS A 12 14.01 -1.56 -1.57
CA HIS A 12 13.36 -0.55 -2.40
C HIS A 12 11.87 -0.38 -2.07
N ILE A 13 11.14 -1.49 -1.86
CA ILE A 13 9.73 -1.45 -1.43
C ILE A 13 9.60 -0.73 -0.08
N SER A 14 10.47 -1.01 0.88
CA SER A 14 10.48 -0.34 2.18
C SER A 14 10.69 1.17 2.06
N GLN A 15 11.57 1.60 1.16
CA GLN A 15 11.76 3.03 0.86
C GLN A 15 10.48 3.65 0.28
N LEU A 16 9.84 3.02 -0.70
CA LEU A 16 8.59 3.52 -1.30
C LEU A 16 7.45 3.64 -0.26
N ILE A 17 7.37 2.70 0.67
CA ILE A 17 6.43 2.75 1.80
C ILE A 17 6.73 3.96 2.71
N GLY A 18 8.01 4.20 3.04
CA GLY A 18 8.43 5.35 3.83
C GLY A 18 8.12 6.70 3.15
N GLU A 19 8.19 6.74 1.82
CA GLU A 19 7.81 7.89 0.99
C GLU A 19 6.29 8.02 0.79
N GLN A 20 5.48 7.15 1.40
CA GLN A 20 4.01 7.08 1.23
C GLN A 20 3.57 6.80 -0.22
N ARG A 21 4.46 6.27 -1.05
CA ARG A 21 4.20 5.90 -2.45
C ARG A 21 3.63 4.49 -2.55
N PHE A 22 2.50 4.28 -1.86
CA PHE A 22 1.91 2.96 -1.66
C PHE A 22 1.51 2.26 -2.98
N GLY A 23 1.07 3.01 -4.00
CA GLY A 23 0.75 2.42 -5.31
C GLY A 23 1.97 1.84 -6.01
N GLU A 24 3.13 2.49 -5.91
CA GLU A 24 4.37 2.02 -6.52
C GLU A 24 4.97 0.84 -5.74
N ALA A 25 4.90 0.92 -4.40
CA ALA A 25 5.26 -0.20 -3.53
C ALA A 25 4.40 -1.44 -3.82
N LEU A 26 3.09 -1.25 -4.08
CA LEU A 26 2.19 -2.34 -4.43
C LEU A 26 2.55 -2.98 -5.79
N ASN A 27 2.86 -2.16 -6.79
CA ASN A 27 3.30 -2.65 -8.09
C ASN A 27 4.61 -3.45 -7.99
N ALA A 28 5.58 -2.95 -7.22
CA ALA A 28 6.84 -3.65 -6.99
C ALA A 28 6.64 -5.01 -6.26
N LEU A 29 5.72 -5.08 -5.30
CA LEU A 29 5.35 -6.34 -4.64
C LEU A 29 4.68 -7.32 -5.59
N ASN A 30 3.81 -6.86 -6.48
CA ASN A 30 3.16 -7.70 -7.50
C ASN A 30 4.17 -8.31 -8.48
N GLU A 31 5.16 -7.53 -8.94
CA GLU A 31 6.23 -8.05 -9.79
C GLU A 31 7.10 -9.06 -9.04
N LEU A 32 7.41 -8.80 -7.76
CA LEU A 32 8.18 -9.72 -6.92
C LEU A 32 7.45 -11.05 -6.69
N GLU A 33 6.12 -11.03 -6.48
CA GLU A 33 5.30 -12.24 -6.30
C GLU A 33 5.21 -13.10 -7.58
N LYS A 34 5.26 -12.49 -8.76
CA LYS A 34 5.29 -13.22 -10.05
C LYS A 34 6.61 -13.97 -10.26
N ASP A 35 7.72 -13.35 -9.86
CA ASP A 35 9.07 -13.91 -10.02
C ASP A 35 9.33 -15.06 -9.04
N GLU A 36 8.76 -14.98 -7.82
CA GLU A 36 8.99 -15.96 -6.77
C GLU A 36 7.77 -16.03 -5.83
N GLU A 37 7.17 -17.23 -5.71
CA GLU A 37 6.01 -17.44 -4.85
C GLU A 37 6.46 -17.43 -3.37
N CYS A 38 6.55 -16.23 -2.80
CA CYS A 38 6.96 -16.01 -1.42
C CYS A 38 5.75 -15.59 -0.57
N THR A 39 5.44 -16.40 0.44
CA THR A 39 4.31 -16.15 1.35
C THR A 39 4.43 -14.80 2.06
N GLU A 40 5.64 -14.38 2.43
CA GLU A 40 5.88 -13.10 3.09
C GLU A 40 5.56 -11.91 2.19
N VAL A 41 5.95 -11.97 0.91
CA VAL A 41 5.65 -10.95 -0.10
C VAL A 41 4.13 -10.81 -0.30
N LYS A 42 3.44 -11.93 -0.37
CA LYS A 42 1.97 -11.98 -0.49
C LYS A 42 1.28 -11.35 0.71
N ILE A 43 1.73 -11.64 1.93
CA ILE A 43 1.20 -11.02 3.15
C ILE A 43 1.40 -9.52 3.11
N LEU A 44 2.60 -9.05 2.76
CA LEU A 44 2.92 -7.63 2.69
C LEU A 44 2.04 -6.90 1.66
N ARG A 45 1.80 -7.53 0.51
CA ARG A 45 0.90 -7.01 -0.53
C ARG A 45 -0.52 -6.82 0.00
N ILE A 46 -1.09 -7.85 0.63
CA ILE A 46 -2.45 -7.79 1.19
C ILE A 46 -2.56 -6.68 2.24
N GLN A 47 -1.54 -6.51 3.09
CA GLN A 47 -1.50 -5.41 4.05
C GLN A 47 -1.52 -4.05 3.36
N LEU A 48 -0.73 -3.87 2.30
CA LEU A 48 -0.65 -2.62 1.55
C LEU A 48 -1.97 -2.32 0.80
N GLU A 49 -2.61 -3.33 0.21
CA GLU A 49 -3.94 -3.21 -0.41
C GLU A 49 -4.99 -2.75 0.60
N ASN A 50 -4.96 -3.31 1.81
CA ASN A 50 -5.86 -2.88 2.88
C ASN A 50 -5.62 -1.43 3.30
N ILE A 51 -4.36 -1.01 3.48
CA ILE A 51 -4.02 0.38 3.80
C ILE A 51 -4.58 1.32 2.74
N LEU A 52 -4.36 1.03 1.46
CA LEU A 52 -4.88 1.82 0.35
C LEU A 52 -6.41 1.87 0.34
N ARG A 53 -7.07 0.74 0.62
CA ARG A 53 -8.53 0.68 0.70
C ARG A 53 -9.08 1.55 1.83
N TYR A 54 -8.47 1.51 3.01
CA TYR A 54 -8.90 2.31 4.15
C TYR A 54 -8.56 3.79 3.99
N GLN A 55 -7.39 4.13 3.44
CA GLN A 55 -7.09 5.51 3.05
C GLN A 55 -8.17 6.06 2.12
N ASN A 56 -8.56 5.30 1.10
CA ASN A 56 -9.60 5.74 0.18
C ASN A 56 -10.97 5.88 0.86
N LEU A 57 -11.33 4.97 1.79
CA LEU A 57 -12.57 5.07 2.57
C LEU A 57 -12.58 6.32 3.46
N ASP A 58 -11.45 6.70 4.05
CA ASP A 58 -11.34 7.88 4.91
C ASP A 58 -11.62 9.18 4.12
N ILE A 59 -11.24 9.23 2.84
CA ILE A 59 -11.55 10.37 1.95
C ILE A 59 -13.07 10.50 1.73
N TYR A 60 -13.81 9.40 1.70
CA TYR A 60 -15.28 9.39 1.55
C TYR A 60 -16.02 9.43 2.90
N ALA A 61 -15.33 9.15 4.02
CA ALA A 61 -15.89 9.21 5.37
C ALA A 61 -15.91 10.63 5.95
N ASN A 62 -15.30 11.61 5.27
CA ASN A 62 -15.51 13.02 5.53
C ASN A 62 -16.92 13.43 5.09
N THR A 63 -17.92 12.92 5.81
CA THR A 63 -19.23 13.55 5.89
C THR A 63 -18.95 14.99 6.28
N ASN A 64 -19.40 15.93 5.46
CA ASN A 64 -19.38 17.36 5.73
C ASN A 64 -20.21 17.64 7.01
N LEU A 65 -19.68 17.28 8.18
CA LEU A 65 -20.32 17.43 9.49
C LEU A 65 -20.39 18.91 9.91
N PHE A 66 -19.86 19.82 9.07
CA PHE A 66 -19.92 21.27 9.24
C PHE A 66 -20.96 21.95 8.35
N MET A 67 -21.72 21.24 7.50
CA MET A 67 -22.92 21.81 6.90
C MET A 67 -24.06 21.66 7.91
N ASP A 68 -24.15 22.61 8.83
CA ASP A 68 -25.30 22.76 9.71
C ASP A 68 -26.53 23.12 8.85
N PRO A 69 -27.57 22.25 8.74
CA PRO A 69 -28.71 22.49 7.86
C PRO A 69 -29.68 23.56 8.40
N TRP A 70 -29.35 24.20 9.53
CA TRP A 70 -30.19 25.19 10.21
C TRP A 70 -29.65 26.63 10.14
N LEU A 71 -28.58 26.87 9.36
CA LEU A 71 -28.10 28.21 9.03
C LEU A 71 -28.53 28.59 7.61
N GLU A 72 -29.84 28.79 7.42
CA GLU A 72 -30.41 29.67 6.38
C GLU A 72 -31.10 30.87 7.04
#